data_AF-A0AA37MI88-F1
#
_entry.id   AF-A0AA37MI88-F1
#
_cell.length_a   1.000
_cell.length_b   1.000
_cell.length_c   1.000
_cell.angle_alpha   90.00
_cell.angle_beta   90.00
_cell.angle_gamma   90.00
#
_symmetry.space_group_name_H-M   'P 1'
#
loop_
_entity.id
_entity.type
_entity.pdbx_description
1 polymer ?
#
loop_
_entity_poly.entity_id
_entity_poly.type
_entity_poly.pdbx_seq_one_letter_code
_entity_poly.pdbx_strand_id
1 'polypeptide(L)'
;MIIVVGMIERVLHTTYTFKRVKPIDRDEETEFLIVDKGRFSRNVNIPVPEIKKVCILPTAFRLSHFILIEYGEGNMASFQPEDDQAFLAELQKRKKK
;
A
#
# COMPACT_ATOMS: atom_id res chain seq x y z
N MET A 1 5.89 16.59 -24.02
CA MET A 1 5.76 15.24 -23.44
C MET A 1 6.69 15.16 -22.22
N ILE A 2 6.15 15.45 -21.04
CA ILE A 2 6.87 15.43 -19.76
C ILE A 2 6.16 14.37 -18.91
N ILE A 3 6.56 13.10 -19.05
CA ILE A 3 6.02 11.99 -18.24
C ILE A 3 6.92 11.75 -17.01
N VAL A 4 8.16 12.24 -17.05
CA VAL A 4 9.17 12.03 -16.01
C VAL A 4 8.81 12.72 -14.69
N VAL A 5 8.32 13.97 -14.72
CA VAL A 5 8.00 14.70 -13.47
C VAL A 5 6.81 14.07 -12.74
N GLY A 6 5.78 13.61 -13.46
CA GLY A 6 4.64 12.92 -12.85
C GLY A 6 4.98 11.55 -12.24
N MET A 7 5.98 10.83 -12.79
CA MET A 7 6.50 9.60 -12.17
C MET A 7 7.36 9.91 -10.94
N ILE A 8 8.17 10.97 -10.96
CA ILE A 8 8.99 11.40 -9.80
C ILE A 8 8.09 11.94 -8.68
N GLU A 9 7.07 12.75 -8.98
CA GLU A 9 6.06 13.18 -8.00
C GLU A 9 5.32 11.97 -7.38
N ARG A 10 5.00 10.94 -8.18
CA ARG A 10 4.42 9.69 -7.65
C ARG A 10 5.36 8.95 -6.70
N VAL A 11 6.65 8.88 -6.99
CA VAL A 11 7.63 8.21 -6.12
C VAL A 11 7.86 9.03 -4.84
N LEU A 12 7.99 10.35 -4.94
CA LEU A 12 8.30 11.23 -3.80
C LEU A 12 7.11 11.49 -2.86
N HIS A 13 5.88 11.45 -3.37
CA HIS A 13 4.67 11.72 -2.56
C HIS A 13 3.86 10.46 -2.22
N THR A 14 4.34 9.24 -2.54
CA THR A 14 3.62 8.05 -2.09
C THR A 14 3.81 7.87 -0.59
N THR A 15 2.79 8.24 0.19
CA THR A 15 2.81 8.10 1.64
C THR A 15 2.01 6.87 2.06
N TYR A 16 2.65 5.99 2.83
CA TYR A 16 2.03 4.81 3.41
C TYR A 16 1.64 5.11 4.86
N THR A 17 0.35 5.31 5.12
CA THR A 17 -0.15 5.63 6.46
C THR A 17 -1.04 4.52 6.97
N PHE A 18 -0.72 3.96 8.13
CA PHE A 18 -1.62 3.08 8.86
C PHE A 18 -2.52 3.92 9.76
N LYS A 19 -3.84 3.88 9.52
CA LYS A 19 -4.82 4.62 10.30
C LYS A 19 -5.85 3.67 10.88
N ARG A 20 -6.07 3.75 12.19
CA ARG A 20 -7.22 3.12 12.83
C ARG A 20 -8.43 4.02 12.66
N VAL A 21 -9.47 3.47 12.08
CA VAL A 21 -10.73 4.17 11.87
C VAL A 21 -11.82 3.34 12.54
N LYS A 22 -12.59 3.95 13.42
CA LYS A 22 -13.83 3.38 13.95
C LYS A 22 -14.93 3.65 12.92
N PRO A 23 -15.44 2.64 12.20
CA PRO A 23 -16.56 2.85 11.28
C PRO A 23 -17.79 3.26 12.07
N ILE A 24 -18.65 4.12 11.52
CA ILE A 24 -19.90 4.55 12.17
C ILE A 24 -20.83 3.35 12.41
N ASP A 25 -20.72 2.30 11.58
CA ASP A 25 -21.52 1.07 11.59
C ASP A 25 -20.92 -0.11 12.39
N ARG A 26 -19.70 0.01 12.94
CA ARG A 26 -19.05 -1.09 13.68
C ARG A 26 -18.39 -0.58 14.96
N ASP A 27 -18.57 -1.32 16.06
CA ASP A 27 -17.96 -0.99 17.34
C ASP A 27 -16.45 -1.27 17.41
N GLU A 28 -15.92 -2.08 16.48
CA GLU A 28 -14.50 -2.42 16.41
C GLU A 28 -13.68 -1.44 15.54
N GLU A 29 -12.57 -0.97 16.11
CA GLU A 29 -11.58 -0.17 15.39
C GLU A 29 -10.91 -1.04 14.30
N THR A 30 -11.11 -0.67 13.03
CA THR A 30 -10.44 -1.35 11.92
C THR A 30 -9.22 -0.55 11.51
N GLU A 31 -8.07 -1.23 11.40
CA GLU A 31 -6.85 -0.61 10.90
C GLU A 31 -6.81 -0.67 9.38
N PHE A 32 -6.60 0.49 8.74
CA PHE A 32 -6.50 0.65 7.30
C PHE A 32 -5.09 1.07 6.92
N LEU A 33 -4.54 0.44 5.89
CA LEU A 33 -3.39 0.92 5.15
C LEU A 33 -3.92 1.89 4.08
N ILE A 34 -3.63 3.17 4.28
CA ILE A 34 -3.94 4.25 3.35
C ILE A 34 -2.68 4.54 2.56
N VAL A 35 -2.77 4.38 1.24
CA VAL A 35 -1.69 4.72 0.32
C VAL A 35 -2.15 5.92 -0.50
N ASP A 36 -1.60 7.08 -0.14
CA ASP A 36 -1.78 8.32 -0.88
C ASP A 36 -0.67 8.40 -1.91
N LYS A 37 -1.01 8.40 -3.20
CA LYS A 37 -0.05 8.46 -4.32
C LYS A 37 0.02 9.88 -4.92
N GLY A 38 -0.28 10.89 -4.10
CA GLY A 38 -0.32 12.31 -4.47
C GLY A 38 -1.62 12.75 -5.16
N ARG A 39 -1.72 14.06 -5.43
CA ARG A 39 -2.94 14.77 -5.91
C ARG A 39 -3.54 14.26 -7.24
N PHE A 40 -2.81 13.47 -8.02
CA PHE A 40 -3.25 12.95 -9.32
C PHE A 40 -3.52 11.45 -9.33
N SER A 41 -3.44 10.79 -8.17
CA SER A 41 -3.67 9.35 -8.06
C SER A 41 -4.82 9.05 -7.12
N ARG A 42 -5.55 7.97 -7.41
CA ARG A 42 -6.62 7.51 -6.53
C ARG A 42 -6.01 6.88 -5.28
N ASN A 43 -6.44 7.36 -4.11
CA ASN A 43 -5.99 6.80 -2.83
C ASN A 43 -6.45 5.35 -2.71
N VAL A 44 -5.54 4.49 -2.28
CA VAL A 44 -5.84 3.08 -2.05
C VAL A 44 -6.00 2.88 -0.55
N ASN A 45 -7.19 2.50 -0.13
CA ASN A 45 -7.48 2.17 1.27
C ASN A 45 -7.65 0.66 1.36
N ILE A 46 -6.76 0.00 2.09
CA ILE A 46 -6.76 -1.45 2.28
C ILE A 46 -7.01 -1.75 3.75
N PRO A 47 -8.11 -2.42 4.12
CA PRO A 47 -8.29 -2.88 5.48
C PRO A 47 -7.23 -3.94 5.79
N VAL A 48 -6.42 -3.73 6.83
CA VAL A 48 -5.35 -4.66 7.23
C VAL A 48 -5.88 -6.09 7.45
N PRO A 49 -7.07 -6.31 8.08
CA PRO A 49 -7.64 -7.65 8.25
C PRO A 49 -7.99 -8.34 6.94
N GLU A 50 -8.29 -7.58 5.88
CA GLU A 50 -8.64 -8.14 4.58
C GLU A 50 -7.42 -8.52 3.74
N ILE A 51 -6.20 -8.22 4.19
CA ILE A 51 -4.97 -8.56 3.47
C ILE A 51 -4.75 -10.07 3.51
N LYS A 52 -5.04 -10.72 2.38
CA LYS A 52 -4.89 -12.16 2.21
C LYS A 52 -3.44 -12.53 1.92
N LYS A 53 -2.81 -11.84 0.97
CA LYS A 53 -1.48 -12.21 0.46
C LYS A 53 -0.61 -10.98 0.21
N VAL A 54 0.69 -11.14 0.42
CA VAL A 54 1.72 -10.15 0.12
C VAL A 54 2.84 -10.85 -0.64
N CYS A 55 3.17 -10.35 -1.82
CA CYS A 55 4.20 -10.92 -2.71
C CYS A 55 5.17 -9.82 -3.14
N ILE A 56 6.46 -10.12 -3.19
CA ILE A 56 7.46 -9.24 -3.82
C ILE A 56 7.69 -9.76 -5.24
N LEU A 57 7.47 -8.91 -6.24
CA LEU A 57 7.62 -9.25 -7.64
C LEU A 57 8.64 -8.32 -8.31
N PRO A 58 9.53 -8.84 -9.17
CA PRO A 58 10.43 -7.99 -9.94
C PRO A 58 9.65 -7.17 -10.97
N THR A 59 10.07 -5.94 -11.21
CA THR A 59 9.55 -5.12 -12.32
C THR A 59 10.03 -5.65 -13.67
N ALA A 60 9.40 -5.18 -14.76
CA ALA A 60 9.88 -5.45 -16.10
C ALA A 60 11.37 -5.06 -16.20
N PHE A 61 12.18 -5.93 -16.80
CA PHE A 61 13.65 -5.87 -16.86
C PHE A 61 14.42 -6.17 -15.56
N ARG A 62 13.76 -6.59 -14.46
CA ARG A 62 14.41 -6.91 -13.16
C ARG A 62 15.27 -5.77 -12.58
N LEU A 63 15.05 -4.53 -13.03
CA LEU A 63 15.80 -3.36 -12.55
C LEU A 63 15.32 -2.89 -11.17
N SER A 64 14.13 -3.33 -10.75
CA SER A 64 13.55 -3.06 -9.45
C SER A 64 12.56 -4.15 -9.07
N HIS A 65 11.88 -3.95 -7.94
CA HIS A 65 10.87 -4.82 -7.38
C HIS A 65 9.68 -3.98 -6.92
N PHE A 66 8.53 -4.63 -6.76
CA PHE A 66 7.34 -4.04 -6.18
C PHE A 66 6.64 -5.06 -5.29
N ILE A 67 5.98 -4.57 -4.25
CA ILE A 67 5.17 -5.35 -3.35
C ILE A 67 3.74 -5.35 -3.88
N LEU A 68 3.20 -6.54 -4.12
CA LEU A 68 1.81 -6.79 -4.48
C LEU A 68 1.05 -7.25 -3.24
N ILE A 69 -0.02 -6.55 -2.90
CA ILE A 69 -0.93 -6.91 -1.82
C ILE A 69 -2.28 -7.31 -2.41
N GLU A 70 -2.73 -8.51 -2.07
CA GLU A 70 -4.07 -9.01 -2.39
C GLU A 70 -4.97 -8.88 -1.16
N TYR A 71 -6.16 -8.30 -1.34
CA TYR A 71 -7.10 -8.04 -0.26
C TYR A 71 -8.56 -8.19 -0.70
N GLY A 72 -9.44 -8.53 0.25
CA GLY A 72 -10.88 -8.67 0.01
C GLY A 72 -11.22 -9.70 -1.07
N GLU A 73 -12.26 -9.47 -1.86
CA GLU A 73 -12.70 -10.34 -2.96
C GLU A 73 -11.87 -10.17 -4.25
N GLY A 74 -10.55 -10.39 -4.15
CA GLY A 74 -9.66 -10.41 -5.31
C GLY A 74 -9.12 -9.03 -5.73
N ASN A 75 -9.21 -8.03 -4.87
CA ASN A 75 -8.56 -6.74 -5.12
C ASN A 75 -7.04 -6.88 -4.97
N MET A 76 -6.29 -6.24 -5.87
CA MET A 76 -4.84 -6.26 -5.84
C MET A 76 -4.30 -4.84 -5.95
N ALA A 77 -3.29 -4.52 -5.13
CA ALA A 77 -2.60 -3.25 -5.19
C ALA A 77 -1.09 -3.44 -5.16
N SER A 78 -0.39 -2.75 -6.06
CA SER A 78 1.06 -2.75 -6.14
C SER A 78 1.66 -1.46 -5.57
N PHE A 79 2.77 -1.63 -4.87
CA PHE A 79 3.49 -0.63 -4.11
C PHE A 79 4.99 -0.76 -4.32
N GLN A 80 5.71 0.36 -4.30
CA GLN A 80 7.17 0.41 -4.37
C GLN A 80 7.65 1.35 -3.27
N PRO A 81 7.63 0.91 -2.00
CA PRO A 81 8.18 1.71 -0.92
C PRO A 81 9.70 1.88 -1.10
N GLU A 82 10.26 2.94 -0.52
CA GLU A 82 11.71 3.15 -0.55
C GLU A 82 12.45 2.12 0.33
N ASP A 83 11.80 1.66 1.41
CA ASP A 83 12.30 0.61 2.30
C ASP A 83 11.27 -0.54 2.41
N ASP A 84 11.46 -1.53 1.54
CA ASP A 84 10.66 -2.75 1.48
C ASP A 84 10.69 -3.54 2.80
N GLN A 85 11.85 -3.60 3.48
CA GLN A 85 11.99 -4.39 4.72
C GLN A 85 11.22 -3.76 5.87
N ALA A 86 11.37 -2.45 6.07
CA ALA A 86 10.66 -1.72 7.11
C ALA A 86 9.14 -1.78 6.88
N PHE A 87 8.70 -1.62 5.63
CA PHE A 87 7.29 -1.73 5.27
C PHE A 87 6.72 -3.12 5.59
N LEU A 88 7.41 -4.19 5.18
CA LEU A 88 6.97 -5.57 5.43
C LEU A 88 6.97 -5.91 6.92
N ALA A 89 7.97 -5.45 7.68
CA ALA A 89 8.03 -5.66 9.12
C ALA A 89 6.84 -5.00 9.84
N GLU A 90 6.54 -3.75 9.49
CA GLU A 90 5.42 -3.00 10.04
C GLU A 90 4.06 -3.59 9.64
N LEU A 91 3.93 -4.12 8.41
CA LEU A 91 2.73 -4.81 7.95
C LEU A 91 2.52 -6.14 8.71
N GLN A 92 3.57 -6.93 8.89
CA GLN A 92 3.53 -8.21 9.62
C GLN A 92 3.19 -8.00 11.11
N LYS A 93 3.76 -6.97 11.73
CA LYS A 93 3.48 -6.61 13.12
C LYS A 93 2.00 -6.31 13.35
N ARG A 94 1.35 -5.67 12.38
CA ARG A 94 -0.07 -5.32 12.42
C ARG A 94 -0.98 -6.51 12.10
N LYS A 95 -0.59 -7.38 11.15
CA LYS A 95 -1.35 -8.61 10.84
C LYS A 95 -1.40 -9.63 11.98
N LYS A 96 -0.39 -9.65 12.86
CA LYS A 96 -0.32 -10.57 14.01
C LYS A 96 -1.11 -10.11 15.24
N LYS A 97 -1.64 -8.89 15.21
CA LYS A 97 -2.34 -8.28 16.32
C LYS A 97 -3.83 -8.61 16.25
#